data_AF-A0A3R6PGG6-F1
#
_entry.id   AF-A0A3R6PGG6-F1
#
_cell.length_a   1.000
_cell.length_b   1.000
_cell.length_c   1.000
_cell.angle_alpha   90.00
_cell.angle_beta   90.00
_cell.angle_gamma   90.00
#
_symmetry.space_group_name_H-M   'P 1'
#
loop_
_entity.id
_entity.type
_entity.pdbx_description
1 polymer ?
#
loop_
_entity_poly.entity_id
_entity_poly.type
_entity_poly.pdbx_seq_one_letter_code
_entity_poly.pdbx_strand_id
1 'polypeptide(L)'
;MKTLEELNLVDDFLVNSLTSHKIYGEQSARYILECILHRQIGKLTVVPQRFFCGENIETHGIRLDVYLDEENGEIFDIEPDQNDGKEEIVSLPRRVRFYHAKIDASNLNAGDTYGSLRNVIVIFITTYDPFGLNRMVYTIKNCCVEVPELKYEDGAQTIFLYTRGREGNPPEELKQLLHYMEHSSIENASTENLKKLHRMVTAVKRDGEVGFAYMKSFEREERIRRQGEEEGRKAGLEEGKKEGLEEGIIKLSRKLGKEDTEILSLLQEELQIDEEQAKLILEKYQQ
;
A
#
# COMPACT_ATOMS: atom_id res chain seq x y z
N MET A 1 3.20 17.46 -5.55
CA MET A 1 4.20 16.51 -5.04
C MET A 1 4.97 17.17 -3.92
N LYS A 2 5.28 16.43 -2.85
CA LYS A 2 6.02 16.93 -1.68
C LYS A 2 7.51 17.04 -1.98
N THR A 3 8.19 18.01 -1.40
CA THR A 3 9.65 18.05 -1.28
C THR A 3 10.13 17.04 -0.22
N LEU A 4 11.43 16.71 -0.21
CA LEU A 4 12.00 15.82 0.81
C LEU A 4 11.76 16.34 2.24
N GLU A 5 11.79 17.66 2.42
CA GLU A 5 11.53 18.31 3.71
C GLU A 5 10.07 18.18 4.15
N GLU A 6 9.13 18.11 3.20
CA GLU A 6 7.70 17.95 3.46
C GLU A 6 7.28 16.49 3.72
N LEU A 7 8.15 15.50 3.46
CA LEU A 7 7.84 14.10 3.74
C LEU A 7 7.69 13.82 5.24
N ASN A 8 6.85 12.86 5.59
CA ASN A 8 6.66 12.34 6.94
C ASN A 8 6.91 10.81 6.97
N LEU A 9 6.85 10.18 8.14
CA LEU A 9 7.17 8.76 8.28
C LEU A 9 6.07 7.80 7.83
N VAL A 10 4.94 8.32 7.33
CA VAL A 10 3.98 7.49 6.57
C VAL A 10 4.26 7.51 5.07
N ASP A 11 5.19 8.35 4.59
CA ASP A 11 5.66 8.32 3.21
C ASP A 11 6.76 7.24 3.04
N ASP A 12 6.51 6.26 2.15
CA ASP A 12 7.38 5.09 1.91
C ASP A 12 8.84 5.46 1.67
N PHE A 13 9.10 6.58 0.98
CA PHE A 13 10.46 7.00 0.71
C PHE A 13 11.21 7.36 2.00
N LEU A 14 10.59 8.12 2.91
CA LEU A 14 11.27 8.64 4.09
C LEU A 14 11.47 7.54 5.14
N VAL A 15 10.45 6.70 5.37
CA VAL A 15 10.58 5.56 6.29
C VAL A 15 11.68 4.61 5.81
N ASN A 16 11.71 4.26 4.52
CA ASN A 16 12.74 3.40 3.93
C ASN A 16 14.12 4.05 4.02
N SER A 17 14.23 5.36 3.76
CA SER A 17 15.50 6.08 3.89
C SER A 17 15.99 6.13 5.34
N LEU A 18 15.08 6.29 6.30
CA LEU A 18 15.42 6.30 7.72
C LEU A 18 15.89 4.92 8.19
N THR A 19 15.13 3.87 7.90
CA THR A 19 15.41 2.50 8.35
C THR A 19 16.60 1.87 7.63
N SER A 20 16.90 2.30 6.40
CA SER A 20 18.11 1.90 5.65
C SER A 20 19.37 2.66 6.01
N HIS A 21 19.26 3.76 6.76
CA HIS A 21 20.40 4.62 7.04
C HIS A 21 21.43 3.89 7.91
N LYS A 22 22.70 3.86 7.47
CA LYS A 22 23.79 3.09 8.13
C LYS A 22 23.98 3.40 9.62
N ILE A 23 23.69 4.64 10.03
CA ILE A 23 23.89 5.10 11.41
C ILE A 23 22.59 5.04 12.22
N TYR A 24 21.44 5.30 11.59
CA TYR A 24 20.18 5.57 12.30
C TYR A 24 19.12 4.48 12.10
N GLY A 25 19.31 3.60 11.13
CA GLY A 25 18.31 2.61 10.71
C GLY A 25 17.91 1.66 11.81
N GLU A 26 18.88 0.97 12.40
CA GLU A 26 18.62 0.03 13.50
C GLU A 26 18.03 0.74 14.74
N GLN A 27 18.57 1.91 15.10
CA GLN A 27 18.12 2.64 16.29
C GLN A 27 16.69 3.17 16.14
N SER A 28 16.34 3.72 14.98
CA SER A 28 15.01 4.25 14.70
C SER A 28 13.98 3.12 14.60
N ALA A 29 14.30 2.04 13.87
CA ALA A 29 13.42 0.88 13.76
C ALA A 29 13.18 0.21 15.12
N ARG A 30 14.23 0.07 15.95
CA ARG A 30 14.09 -0.44 17.33
C ARG A 30 13.11 0.40 18.13
N TYR A 31 13.30 1.71 18.16
CA TYR A 31 12.43 2.61 18.92
C TYR A 31 10.97 2.51 18.48
N ILE A 32 10.72 2.49 17.17
CA ILE A 32 9.37 2.32 16.62
C ILE A 32 8.74 1.00 17.08
N LEU A 33 9.47 -0.12 16.96
CA LEU A 33 8.97 -1.43 17.40
C LEU A 33 8.72 -1.50 18.91
N GLU A 34 9.60 -0.92 19.74
CA GLU A 34 9.44 -0.88 21.20
C GLU A 34 8.16 -0.12 21.60
N CYS A 35 7.86 1.00 20.93
CA CYS A 35 6.63 1.76 21.14
C CYS A 35 5.38 0.97 20.73
N ILE A 36 5.45 0.16 19.67
CA ILE A 36 4.31 -0.60 19.14
C ILE A 36 4.05 -1.87 19.95
N LEU A 37 5.10 -2.58 20.32
CA LEU A 37 5.02 -3.91 20.94
C LEU A 37 5.11 -3.88 22.47
N HIS A 38 5.45 -2.73 23.05
CA HIS A 38 5.57 -2.53 24.50
C HIS A 38 6.51 -3.53 25.18
N ARG A 39 7.58 -3.92 24.48
CA ARG A 39 8.68 -4.73 25.02
C ARG A 39 10.00 -4.22 24.48
N GLN A 40 11.09 -4.57 25.15
CA GLN A 40 12.42 -4.32 24.62
C GLN A 40 12.65 -5.16 23.36
N ILE A 41 13.29 -4.54 22.37
CA ILE A 41 13.68 -5.20 21.12
C ILE A 41 15.20 -5.33 21.11
N GLY A 42 15.67 -6.55 20.84
CA GLY A 42 17.08 -6.91 20.81
C GLY A 42 17.84 -6.29 19.64
N LYS A 43 18.86 -7.01 19.17
CA LYS A 43 19.62 -6.61 18.00
C LYS A 43 18.76 -6.82 16.75
N LEU A 44 18.69 -5.81 15.89
CA LEU A 44 17.89 -5.86 14.67
C LEU A 44 18.79 -5.84 13.45
N THR A 45 18.53 -6.75 12.52
CA THR A 45 19.00 -6.60 11.14
C THR A 45 17.88 -5.97 10.33
N VAL A 46 18.12 -4.76 9.83
CA VAL A 46 17.17 -4.02 9.01
C VAL A 46 17.45 -4.26 7.53
N VAL A 47 16.46 -4.78 6.80
CA VAL A 47 16.52 -4.96 5.35
C VAL A 47 15.42 -4.10 4.71
N PRO A 48 15.76 -2.90 4.24
CA PRO A 48 14.81 -2.03 3.54
C PRO A 48 14.45 -2.65 2.18
N GLN A 49 13.19 -2.49 1.76
CA GLN A 49 12.68 -2.93 0.47
C GLN A 49 13.04 -4.37 0.12
N ARG A 50 12.62 -5.32 0.97
CA ARG A 50 12.95 -6.74 0.77
C ARG A 50 12.02 -7.37 -0.26
N PHE A 51 12.60 -7.86 -1.34
CA PHE A 51 11.88 -8.57 -2.39
C PHE A 51 11.84 -10.07 -2.11
N PHE A 52 10.64 -10.65 -2.16
CA PHE A 52 10.43 -12.09 -2.24
C PHE A 52 9.76 -12.42 -3.56
N CYS A 53 10.51 -13.07 -4.46
CA CYS A 53 10.04 -13.39 -5.79
C CYS A 53 8.88 -14.41 -5.78
N GLY A 54 8.16 -14.45 -6.89
CA GLY A 54 7.37 -15.63 -7.25
C GLY A 54 8.28 -16.87 -7.39
N GLU A 55 7.67 -18.05 -7.29
CA GLU A 55 8.35 -19.30 -7.60
C GLU A 55 8.79 -19.36 -9.07
N ASN A 56 8.03 -18.69 -9.94
CA ASN A 56 8.31 -18.52 -11.36
C ASN A 56 7.73 -17.16 -11.87
N ILE A 57 7.89 -16.90 -13.17
CA ILE A 57 7.43 -15.66 -13.83
C ILE A 57 5.91 -15.46 -13.86
N GLU A 58 5.13 -16.51 -13.61
CA GLU A 58 3.67 -16.48 -13.60
C GLU A 58 3.11 -16.20 -12.19
N THR A 59 3.91 -16.46 -11.16
CA THR A 59 3.49 -16.32 -9.75
C THR A 59 3.85 -14.97 -9.16
N HIS A 60 2.96 -14.45 -8.31
CA HIS A 60 3.18 -13.16 -7.67
C HIS A 60 4.28 -13.22 -6.59
N GLY A 61 5.07 -12.16 -6.52
CA GLY A 61 6.00 -11.90 -5.43
C GLY A 61 5.46 -10.84 -4.48
N ILE A 62 6.26 -10.46 -3.49
CA ILE A 62 6.00 -9.31 -2.62
C ILE A 62 7.24 -8.44 -2.51
N ARG A 63 7.03 -7.16 -2.21
CA ARG A 63 8.07 -6.23 -1.82
C ARG A 63 7.65 -5.67 -0.46
N LEU A 64 8.38 -6.06 0.57
CA LEU A 64 8.19 -5.55 1.91
C LEU A 64 8.93 -4.23 2.08
N ASP A 65 8.30 -3.23 2.67
CA ASP A 65 8.90 -1.91 2.85
C ASP A 65 10.04 -1.98 3.88
N VAL A 66 9.76 -2.47 5.10
CA VAL A 66 10.79 -2.56 6.15
C VAL A 66 10.79 -3.94 6.81
N TYR A 67 11.58 -4.85 6.24
CA TYR A 67 11.82 -6.17 6.84
C TYR A 67 12.85 -6.07 7.97
N LEU A 68 12.51 -6.61 9.13
CA LEU A 68 13.31 -6.54 10.35
C LEU A 68 13.46 -7.94 10.94
N ASP A 69 14.70 -8.33 11.21
CA ASP A 69 15.04 -9.62 11.82
C ASP A 69 15.66 -9.38 13.20
N GLU A 70 14.92 -9.71 14.26
CA GLU A 70 15.45 -9.67 15.64
C GLU A 70 16.22 -10.95 15.95
N GLU A 71 17.45 -10.76 16.44
CA GLU A 71 18.32 -11.87 16.83
C GLU A 71 17.68 -12.72 17.93
N ASN A 72 17.43 -14.00 17.65
CA ASN A 72 16.72 -14.96 18.51
C ASN A 72 15.29 -14.53 18.89
N GLY A 73 14.68 -13.65 18.11
CA GLY A 73 13.32 -13.14 18.33
C GLY A 73 12.42 -13.34 17.12
N GLU A 74 11.49 -12.42 16.96
CA GLU A 74 10.50 -12.40 15.89
C GLU A 74 11.01 -11.72 14.62
N ILE A 75 10.30 -11.98 13.52
CA ILE A 75 10.46 -11.27 12.27
C ILE A 75 9.37 -10.21 12.21
N PHE A 76 9.73 -9.00 11.80
CA PHE A 76 8.78 -7.93 11.60
C PHE A 76 8.80 -7.43 10.17
N ASP A 77 7.66 -6.89 9.80
CA ASP A 77 7.48 -6.12 8.59
C ASP A 77 6.71 -4.86 8.96
N ILE A 78 7.20 -3.68 8.58
CA ILE A 78 6.51 -2.40 8.79
C ILE A 78 6.15 -1.82 7.44
N GLU A 79 4.85 -1.65 7.22
CA GLU A 79 4.23 -1.26 5.96
C GLU A 79 3.42 0.03 6.16
N PRO A 80 4.01 1.21 5.96
CA PRO A 80 3.23 2.43 5.83
C PRO A 80 2.32 2.32 4.61
N ASP A 81 1.02 2.53 4.83
CA ASP A 81 0.02 2.28 3.81
C ASP A 81 -0.98 3.44 3.74
N GLN A 82 -0.93 4.15 2.62
CA GLN A 82 -1.82 5.27 2.31
C GLN A 82 -2.86 4.93 1.24
N ASN A 83 -2.98 3.64 0.86
CA ASN A 83 -3.90 3.18 -0.17
C ASN A 83 -5.35 3.09 0.36
N ASP A 84 -6.05 4.23 0.42
CA ASP A 84 -7.41 4.37 0.95
C ASP A 84 -8.53 4.06 -0.07
N GLY A 85 -8.15 3.53 -1.23
CA GLY A 85 -9.08 3.10 -2.26
C GLY A 85 -9.94 1.90 -1.81
N LYS A 86 -11.18 1.86 -2.31
CA LYS A 86 -12.16 0.85 -1.88
C LYS A 86 -11.70 -0.58 -2.20
N GLU A 87 -11.07 -0.79 -3.35
CA GLU A 87 -10.63 -2.12 -3.79
C GLU A 87 -9.42 -2.59 -2.98
N GLU A 88 -8.52 -1.67 -2.64
CA GLU A 88 -7.34 -1.88 -1.82
C GLU A 88 -7.74 -2.26 -0.39
N ILE A 89 -8.68 -1.52 0.22
CA ILE A 89 -9.22 -1.83 1.55
C ILE A 89 -9.88 -3.23 1.57
N VAL A 90 -10.69 -3.56 0.54
CA VAL A 90 -11.37 -4.87 0.46
C VAL A 90 -10.36 -6.02 0.29
N SER A 91 -9.28 -5.79 -0.44
CA SER A 91 -8.25 -6.81 -0.70
C SER A 91 -7.16 -6.86 0.38
N LEU A 92 -7.06 -5.86 1.26
CA LEU A 92 -6.04 -5.73 2.30
C LEU A 92 -5.85 -7.00 3.15
N PRO A 93 -6.89 -7.64 3.73
CA PRO A 93 -6.70 -8.87 4.51
C PRO A 93 -6.09 -10.01 3.70
N ARG A 94 -6.38 -10.10 2.39
CA ARG A 94 -5.81 -11.10 1.49
C ARG A 94 -4.34 -10.80 1.19
N ARG A 95 -4.00 -9.51 1.00
CA ARG A 95 -2.61 -9.04 0.82
C ARG A 95 -1.77 -9.39 2.04
N VAL A 96 -2.25 -9.09 3.24
CA VAL A 96 -1.52 -9.40 4.48
C VAL A 96 -1.31 -10.90 4.68
N ARG A 97 -2.32 -11.73 4.41
CA ARG A 97 -2.15 -13.19 4.45
C ARG A 97 -1.06 -13.67 3.48
N PHE A 98 -0.97 -13.07 2.29
CA PHE A 98 0.06 -13.40 1.32
C PHE A 98 1.46 -12.96 1.79
N TYR A 99 1.56 -11.86 2.54
CA TYR A 99 2.82 -11.41 3.13
C TYR A 99 3.36 -12.41 4.14
N HIS A 100 2.53 -12.83 5.10
CA HIS A 100 2.88 -13.89 6.06
C HIS A 100 3.38 -15.16 5.34
N ALA A 101 2.63 -15.65 4.35
CA ALA A 101 3.01 -16.86 3.61
C ALA A 101 4.39 -16.76 2.94
N LYS A 102 4.72 -15.59 2.36
CA LYS A 102 6.02 -15.36 1.71
C LYS A 102 7.16 -15.18 2.70
N ILE A 103 6.90 -14.50 3.83
CA ILE A 103 7.87 -14.38 4.92
C ILE A 103 8.20 -15.77 5.47
N ASP A 104 7.18 -16.56 5.82
CA ASP A 104 7.33 -17.92 6.34
C ASP A 104 8.10 -18.83 5.38
N ALA A 105 7.70 -18.83 4.10
CA ALA A 105 8.34 -19.65 3.07
C ALA A 105 9.83 -19.30 2.89
N SER A 106 10.21 -18.04 3.14
CA SER A 106 11.61 -17.60 3.07
C SER A 106 12.42 -17.85 4.33
N ASN A 107 11.76 -18.20 5.44
CA ASN A 107 12.36 -18.36 6.77
C ASN A 107 12.33 -19.80 7.30
N LEU A 108 11.86 -20.76 6.50
CA LEU A 108 11.90 -22.19 6.82
C LEU A 108 12.65 -22.94 5.73
N ASN A 109 13.85 -23.44 6.04
CA ASN A 109 14.66 -24.13 5.04
C ASN A 109 14.24 -25.58 4.88
N ALA A 110 14.62 -26.18 3.75
CA ALA A 110 14.45 -27.62 3.54
C ALA A 110 15.20 -28.41 4.62
N GLY A 111 14.46 -29.25 5.35
CA GLY A 111 14.97 -30.06 6.45
C GLY A 111 14.71 -29.47 7.84
N ASP A 112 14.29 -28.21 7.95
CA ASP A 112 13.85 -27.62 9.21
C ASP A 112 12.48 -28.18 9.62
N THR A 113 12.19 -28.16 10.92
CA THR A 113 10.88 -28.57 11.45
C THR A 113 9.95 -27.37 11.59
N TYR A 114 8.64 -27.56 11.52
CA TYR A 114 7.70 -26.46 11.77
C TYR A 114 7.84 -25.82 13.16
N GLY A 115 8.39 -26.52 14.14
CA GLY A 115 8.67 -25.98 15.47
C GLY A 115 9.79 -24.93 15.51
N SER A 116 10.59 -24.79 14.45
CA SER A 116 11.59 -23.73 14.32
C SER A 116 11.10 -22.54 13.49
N LEU A 117 9.84 -22.56 13.02
CA LEU A 117 9.26 -21.40 12.35
C LEU A 117 9.12 -20.27 13.37
N ARG A 118 9.75 -19.13 13.07
CA ARG A 118 9.74 -17.96 13.94
C ARG A 118 8.40 -17.24 13.84
N ASN A 119 8.01 -16.57 14.91
CA ASN A 119 6.83 -15.71 14.88
C ASN A 119 7.06 -14.55 13.90
N VAL A 120 6.00 -14.21 13.15
CA VAL A 120 5.99 -13.13 12.17
C VAL A 120 4.94 -12.10 12.58
N ILE A 121 5.37 -10.83 12.66
CA ILE A 121 4.50 -9.71 13.01
C ILE A 121 4.51 -8.69 11.86
N VAL A 122 3.42 -8.64 11.12
CA VAL A 122 3.23 -7.64 10.04
C VAL A 122 2.49 -6.43 10.58
N ILE A 123 3.07 -5.23 10.44
CA ILE A 123 2.59 -4.00 11.06
C ILE A 123 2.27 -2.98 9.97
N PHE A 124 0.99 -2.74 9.74
CA PHE A 124 0.52 -1.70 8.84
C PHE A 124 0.33 -0.38 9.59
N ILE A 125 0.89 0.71 9.05
CA ILE A 125 0.71 2.07 9.60
C ILE A 125 -0.11 2.86 8.59
N THR A 126 -1.38 3.11 8.92
CA THR A 126 -2.39 3.59 7.97
C THR A 126 -2.88 4.99 8.31
N THR A 127 -3.09 5.82 7.28
CA THR A 127 -3.72 7.16 7.40
C THR A 127 -5.24 7.13 7.16
N TYR A 128 -5.78 5.94 6.85
CA TYR A 128 -7.19 5.63 6.68
C TYR A 128 -7.61 4.54 7.67
N ASP A 129 -8.91 4.41 7.94
CA ASP A 129 -9.41 3.35 8.81
C ASP A 129 -9.71 2.08 7.99
N PRO A 130 -8.91 1.01 8.09
CA PRO A 130 -9.10 -0.18 7.27
C PRO A 130 -10.37 -0.97 7.61
N PHE A 131 -10.97 -0.75 8.79
CA PHE A 131 -12.11 -1.54 9.27
C PHE A 131 -13.33 -0.72 9.69
N GLY A 132 -13.25 0.61 9.66
CA GLY A 132 -14.37 1.51 9.94
C GLY A 132 -14.83 1.54 11.41
N LEU A 133 -14.01 1.09 12.36
CA LEU A 133 -14.32 1.08 13.79
C LEU A 133 -13.62 2.19 14.57
N ASN A 134 -12.88 3.07 13.88
CA ASN A 134 -12.15 4.22 14.40
C ASN A 134 -11.15 3.86 15.52
N ARG A 135 -10.70 2.60 15.59
CA ARG A 135 -9.70 2.18 16.58
C ARG A 135 -8.31 2.55 16.10
N MET A 136 -7.48 3.02 17.02
CA MET A 136 -6.08 3.30 16.72
C MET A 136 -5.27 2.02 16.52
N VAL A 137 -5.65 0.92 17.18
CA VAL A 137 -4.95 -0.38 17.11
C VAL A 137 -5.96 -1.49 16.81
N TYR A 138 -5.67 -2.26 15.76
CA TYR A 138 -6.30 -3.54 15.48
C TYR A 138 -5.23 -4.63 15.48
N THR A 139 -5.35 -5.59 16.39
CA THR A 139 -4.49 -6.77 16.41
C THR A 139 -5.27 -7.96 15.89
N ILE A 140 -4.80 -8.54 14.79
CA ILE A 140 -5.41 -9.70 14.13
C ILE A 140 -4.54 -10.92 14.40
N LYS A 141 -5.17 -11.98 14.90
CA LYS A 141 -4.61 -13.30 15.14
C LYS A 141 -5.64 -14.37 14.76
N ASN A 142 -5.17 -15.56 14.44
CA ASN A 142 -6.07 -16.70 14.30
C ASN A 142 -6.58 -17.15 15.67
N CYS A 143 -7.82 -17.62 15.72
CA CYS A 143 -8.43 -18.19 16.92
C CYS A 143 -9.34 -19.37 16.56
N CYS A 144 -9.61 -20.23 17.54
CA CYS A 144 -10.60 -21.28 17.39
C CYS A 144 -12.01 -20.68 17.51
N VAL A 145 -12.87 -20.97 16.54
CA VAL A 145 -14.24 -20.43 16.48
C VAL A 145 -15.16 -21.15 17.48
N GLU A 146 -14.99 -22.47 17.60
CA GLU A 146 -15.81 -23.33 18.46
C GLU A 146 -15.45 -23.18 19.94
N VAL A 147 -14.18 -22.87 20.24
CA VAL A 147 -13.66 -22.67 21.60
C VAL A 147 -12.80 -21.40 21.63
N PRO A 148 -13.40 -20.21 21.73
CA PRO A 148 -12.69 -18.93 21.69
C PRO A 148 -11.63 -18.75 22.78
N GLU A 149 -11.74 -19.48 23.89
CA GLU A 149 -10.78 -19.45 24.99
C GLU A 149 -9.53 -20.30 24.72
N LEU A 150 -9.56 -21.16 23.70
CA LEU A 150 -8.40 -21.95 23.30
C LEU A 150 -7.32 -21.01 22.74
N LYS A 151 -6.17 -20.98 23.42
CA LYS A 151 -5.00 -20.26 22.93
C LYS A 151 -4.47 -20.96 21.68
N TYR A 152 -4.62 -20.31 20.54
CA TYR A 152 -4.06 -20.74 19.26
C TYR A 152 -2.88 -19.83 18.91
N GLU A 153 -1.67 -20.28 19.25
CA GLU A 153 -0.43 -19.52 19.06
C GLU A 153 0.31 -20.09 17.85
N ASP A 154 -0.12 -19.71 16.65
CA ASP A 154 0.51 -20.13 15.39
C ASP A 154 1.70 -19.24 14.97
N GLY A 155 2.02 -18.24 15.78
CA GLY A 155 3.13 -17.31 15.55
C GLY A 155 2.83 -16.20 14.54
N ALA A 156 1.65 -16.17 13.91
CA ALA A 156 1.27 -15.13 12.96
C ALA A 156 0.45 -14.03 13.64
N GLN A 157 0.93 -12.79 13.58
CA GLN A 157 0.22 -11.62 14.08
C GLN A 157 0.25 -10.49 13.06
N THR A 158 -0.88 -9.80 12.92
CA THR A 158 -0.94 -8.54 12.18
C THR A 158 -1.40 -7.41 13.09
N ILE A 159 -0.74 -6.27 13.02
CA ILE A 159 -1.14 -5.05 13.73
C ILE A 159 -1.45 -3.98 12.69
N PHE A 160 -2.67 -3.45 12.70
CA PHE A 160 -2.99 -2.21 11.98
C PHE A 160 -3.00 -1.06 12.96
N LEU A 161 -2.20 -0.04 12.67
CA LEU A 161 -2.08 1.19 13.42
C LEU A 161 -2.70 2.31 12.59
N TYR A 162 -3.89 2.74 12.96
CA TYR A 162 -4.58 3.85 12.30
C TYR A 162 -4.20 5.16 12.99
N THR A 163 -3.41 5.99 12.31
CA THR A 163 -2.79 7.20 12.90
C THR A 163 -3.80 8.23 13.38
N ARG A 164 -5.01 8.24 12.80
CA ARG A 164 -6.10 9.17 13.16
C ARG A 164 -7.17 8.54 14.04
N GLY A 165 -6.99 7.28 14.44
CA GLY A 165 -7.93 6.54 15.28
C GLY A 165 -8.10 7.17 16.65
N ARG A 166 -9.31 7.07 17.21
CA ARG A 166 -9.66 7.69 18.51
C ARG A 166 -10.13 6.68 19.54
N GLU A 167 -10.45 5.46 19.12
CA GLU A 167 -10.91 4.37 19.99
C GLU A 167 -9.77 3.42 20.41
N GLY A 168 -9.98 2.68 21.50
CA GLY A 168 -9.13 1.56 21.92
C GLY A 168 -8.08 1.86 23.00
N ASN A 169 -7.95 3.11 23.45
CA ASN A 169 -7.09 3.54 24.57
C ASN A 169 -5.66 2.92 24.58
N PRO A 170 -4.88 3.02 23.50
CA PRO A 170 -3.49 2.54 23.51
C PRO A 170 -2.62 3.39 24.45
N PRO A 171 -1.40 2.91 24.79
CA PRO A 171 -0.46 3.67 25.60
C PRO A 171 -0.13 5.03 24.97
N GLU A 172 0.10 6.02 25.83
CA GLU A 172 0.31 7.41 25.41
C GLU A 172 1.53 7.57 24.48
N GLU A 173 2.59 6.79 24.72
CA GLU A 173 3.77 6.78 23.85
C GLU A 173 3.45 6.36 22.41
N LEU A 174 2.57 5.34 22.23
CA LEU A 174 2.15 4.91 20.90
C LEU A 174 1.29 5.98 20.21
N LYS A 175 0.39 6.65 20.95
CA LYS A 175 -0.40 7.76 20.38
C LYS A 175 0.50 8.88 19.86
N GLN A 176 1.50 9.26 20.65
CA GLN A 176 2.43 10.32 20.31
C GLN A 176 3.33 9.93 19.14
N LEU A 177 3.78 8.66 19.09
CA LEU A 177 4.51 8.13 17.94
C LEU A 177 3.66 8.20 16.66
N LEU A 178 2.42 7.68 16.67
CA LEU A 178 1.57 7.65 15.48
C LEU A 178 1.22 9.06 14.98
N HIS A 179 0.93 9.99 15.89
CA HIS A 179 0.74 11.41 15.56
C HIS A 179 2.01 12.00 14.93
N TYR A 180 3.19 11.70 15.49
CA TYR A 180 4.46 12.15 14.94
C TYR A 180 4.78 11.53 13.57
N MET A 181 4.42 10.25 13.34
CA MET A 181 4.67 9.58 12.07
C MET A 181 3.91 10.24 10.91
N GLU A 182 2.67 10.67 11.14
CA GLU A 182 1.90 11.42 10.15
C GLU A 182 2.31 12.90 10.08
N HIS A 183 2.84 13.47 11.16
CA HIS A 183 3.19 14.88 11.26
C HIS A 183 4.61 15.09 11.81
N SER A 184 5.61 14.66 11.05
CA SER A 184 7.02 14.55 11.49
C SER A 184 7.75 15.90 11.64
N SER A 185 7.33 16.70 12.62
CA SER A 185 7.90 18.01 12.96
C SER A 185 8.43 18.05 14.39
N ILE A 186 9.26 19.05 14.71
CA ILE A 186 9.83 19.20 16.06
C ILE A 186 8.75 19.51 17.10
N GLU A 187 7.70 20.23 16.71
CA GLU A 187 6.56 20.58 17.57
C GLU A 187 5.78 19.34 18.01
N ASN A 188 5.71 18.33 17.13
CA ASN A 188 5.05 17.05 17.41
C ASN A 188 5.97 16.03 18.10
N ALA A 189 7.27 16.33 18.26
CA ALA A 189 8.21 15.52 19.02
C ALA A 189 8.15 15.87 20.52
N SER A 190 7.05 15.48 21.18
CA SER A 190 6.72 15.91 22.55
C SER A 190 7.63 15.31 23.63
N THR A 191 8.18 14.12 23.41
CA THR A 191 9.04 13.41 24.38
C THR A 191 10.51 13.45 23.99
N GLU A 192 11.41 13.19 24.94
CA GLU A 192 12.84 13.13 24.62
C GLU A 192 13.17 12.00 23.63
N ASN A 193 12.44 10.88 23.68
CA ASN A 193 12.61 9.79 22.72
C ASN A 193 12.13 10.19 21.32
N LEU A 194 10.99 10.87 21.19
CA LEU A 194 10.55 11.41 19.90
C LEU A 194 11.49 12.49 19.37
N LYS A 195 12.08 13.31 20.25
CA LYS A 195 13.11 14.28 19.84
C LYS A 195 14.37 13.59 19.32
N LYS A 196 14.77 12.45 19.91
CA LYS A 196 15.85 11.62 19.36
C LYS A 196 15.49 11.11 17.97
N LEU A 197 14.30 10.53 17.80
CA LEU A 197 13.81 10.09 16.49
C LEU A 197 13.79 11.24 15.48
N HIS A 198 13.30 12.41 15.87
CA HIS A 198 13.26 13.58 15.00
C HIS A 198 14.65 14.10 14.58
N ARG A 199 15.64 14.02 15.47
CA ARG A 199 17.03 14.31 15.09
C ARG A 199 17.52 13.34 14.01
N MET A 200 17.18 12.05 14.10
CA MET A 200 17.52 11.06 13.06
C MET A 200 16.80 11.36 11.74
N VAL A 201 15.49 11.63 11.78
CA VAL A 201 14.69 12.01 10.60
C VAL A 201 15.28 13.24 9.91
N THR A 202 15.61 14.27 10.69
CA THR A 202 16.20 15.52 10.17
C THR A 202 17.58 15.28 9.57
N ALA A 203 18.39 14.42 10.19
CA ALA A 203 19.70 14.06 9.65
C ALA A 203 19.58 13.33 8.31
N VAL A 204 18.63 12.39 8.20
CA VAL A 204 18.35 11.64 6.96
C VAL A 204 17.85 12.57 5.85
N LYS A 205 16.95 13.51 6.15
CA LYS A 205 16.48 14.51 5.17
C LYS A 205 17.59 15.41 4.64
N ARG A 206 18.61 15.68 5.46
CA ARG A 206 19.77 16.51 5.11
C ARG A 206 20.93 15.73 4.51
N ASP A 207 20.82 14.40 4.44
CA ASP A 207 21.84 13.56 3.83
C ASP A 207 21.82 13.76 2.31
N GLY A 208 22.98 14.07 1.73
CA GLY A 208 23.12 14.34 0.31
C GLY A 208 22.86 13.11 -0.58
N GLU A 209 23.18 11.91 -0.11
CA GLU A 209 22.90 10.66 -0.82
C GLU A 209 21.39 10.39 -0.85
N VAL A 210 20.70 10.62 0.27
CA VAL A 210 19.23 10.50 0.37
C VAL A 210 18.54 11.54 -0.50
N GLY A 211 19.00 12.80 -0.46
CA GLY A 211 18.48 13.87 -1.33
C GLY A 211 18.63 13.55 -2.82
N PHE A 212 19.78 12.99 -3.21
CA PHE A 212 20.02 12.56 -4.59
C PHE A 212 19.14 11.35 -4.98
N ALA A 213 18.95 10.39 -4.08
CA ALA A 213 18.05 9.27 -4.29
C ALA A 213 16.59 9.73 -4.45
N TYR A 214 16.14 10.71 -3.66
CA TYR A 214 14.81 11.29 -3.75
C TYR A 214 14.56 12.00 -5.08
N MET A 215 15.55 12.77 -5.55
CA MET A 215 15.45 13.44 -6.84
C MET A 215 15.30 12.43 -7.98
N LYS A 216 16.03 11.31 -7.94
CA LYS A 216 15.89 10.23 -8.93
C LYS A 216 14.53 9.52 -8.86
N SER A 217 14.01 9.24 -7.66
CA SER A 217 12.68 8.63 -7.52
C SER A 217 11.61 9.58 -8.06
N PHE A 218 11.71 10.87 -7.75
CA PHE A 218 10.83 11.92 -8.25
C PHE A 218 10.86 12.03 -9.79
N GLU A 219 12.05 12.10 -10.40
CA GLU A 219 12.17 12.13 -11.88
C GLU A 219 11.55 10.90 -12.54
N ARG A 220 11.70 9.73 -11.92
CA ARG A 220 11.11 8.48 -12.39
C ARG A 220 9.58 8.50 -12.30
N GLU A 221 9.03 8.92 -11.17
CA GLU A 221 7.58 9.03 -10.97
C GLU A 221 6.96 10.04 -11.93
N GLU A 222 7.57 11.20 -12.12
CA GLU A 222 7.12 12.20 -13.09
C GLU A 222 7.12 11.64 -14.52
N ARG A 223 8.14 10.85 -14.88
CA ARG A 223 8.17 10.18 -16.19
C ARG A 223 7.03 9.19 -16.36
N ILE A 224 6.79 8.34 -15.36
CA ILE A 224 5.71 7.35 -15.38
C ILE A 224 4.35 8.05 -15.46
N ARG A 225 4.15 9.11 -14.66
CA ARG A 225 2.91 9.91 -14.68
C ARG A 225 2.66 10.52 -16.05
N ARG A 226 3.68 11.15 -16.66
CA ARG A 226 3.56 11.73 -18.02
C ARG A 226 3.23 10.66 -19.06
N GLN A 227 3.86 9.49 -18.99
CA GLN A 227 3.56 8.37 -19.88
C GLN A 227 2.11 7.91 -19.71
N GLY A 228 1.65 7.73 -18.46
CA GLY A 228 0.26 7.38 -18.17
C GLY A 228 -0.75 8.43 -18.63
N GLU A 229 -0.45 9.73 -18.45
CA GLU A 229 -1.29 10.83 -18.95
C GLU A 229 -1.35 10.85 -20.49
N GLU A 230 -0.23 10.58 -21.16
CA GLU A 230 -0.18 10.52 -22.62
C GLU A 230 -0.95 9.31 -23.18
N GLU A 231 -0.76 8.13 -22.59
CA GLU A 231 -1.49 6.91 -22.92
C GLU A 231 -2.99 7.08 -22.67
N GLY A 232 -3.37 7.63 -21.51
CA GLY A 232 -4.76 7.93 -21.17
C GLY A 232 -5.39 8.95 -22.12
N ARG A 233 -4.66 10.00 -22.50
CA ARG A 233 -5.13 10.98 -23.49
C ARG A 233 -5.33 10.34 -24.87
N LYS A 234 -4.42 9.45 -25.28
CA LYS A 234 -4.53 8.74 -26.55
C LYS A 234 -5.73 7.80 -26.55
N ALA A 235 -5.89 7.00 -25.50
CA ALA A 235 -7.03 6.11 -25.32
C ALA A 235 -8.36 6.89 -25.31
N GLY A 236 -8.45 7.99 -24.56
CA GLY A 236 -9.64 8.83 -24.52
C GLY A 236 -9.95 9.52 -25.86
N LEU A 237 -8.94 9.88 -26.66
CA LEU A 237 -9.17 10.41 -28.00
C LEU A 237 -9.68 9.35 -28.98
N GLU A 238 -9.16 8.13 -28.89
CA GLU A 238 -9.64 6.99 -29.70
C GLU A 238 -11.08 6.62 -29.33
N GLU A 239 -11.38 6.52 -28.03
CA GLU A 239 -12.71 6.28 -27.50
C GLU A 239 -13.69 7.40 -27.91
N GLY A 240 -13.32 8.66 -27.70
CA GLY A 240 -14.18 9.80 -28.06
C GLY A 240 -14.42 9.95 -29.57
N LYS A 241 -13.46 9.55 -30.42
CA LYS A 241 -13.69 9.48 -31.88
C LYS A 241 -14.70 8.40 -32.24
N LYS A 242 -14.61 7.23 -31.58
CA LYS A 242 -15.54 6.12 -31.78
C LYS A 242 -16.94 6.53 -31.33
N GLU A 243 -17.08 7.06 -30.12
CA GLU A 243 -18.38 7.54 -29.60
C GLU A 243 -18.95 8.68 -30.47
N GLY A 244 -18.12 9.62 -30.93
CA GLY A 244 -18.56 10.70 -31.81
C GLY A 244 -19.02 10.21 -33.20
N LEU A 245 -18.42 9.13 -33.72
CA LEU A 245 -18.86 8.49 -34.96
C LEU A 245 -20.19 7.76 -34.76
N GLU A 246 -20.32 6.98 -33.68
CA GLU A 246 -21.56 6.31 -33.28
C GLU A 246 -22.72 7.32 -33.16
N GLU A 247 -22.51 8.37 -32.37
CA GLU A 247 -23.49 9.43 -32.16
C GLU A 247 -23.81 10.17 -33.47
N GLY A 248 -22.79 10.42 -34.31
CA GLY A 248 -22.94 11.05 -35.62
C GLY A 248 -23.82 10.25 -36.58
N ILE A 249 -23.58 8.95 -36.70
CA ILE A 249 -24.37 8.03 -37.52
C ILE A 249 -25.83 8.05 -37.05
N ILE A 250 -26.08 7.94 -35.74
CA ILE A 250 -27.44 7.91 -35.18
C ILE A 250 -28.15 9.24 -35.40
N LYS A 251 -27.54 10.37 -35.00
CA LYS A 251 -28.17 11.70 -35.12
C LYS A 251 -28.47 12.07 -36.56
N LEU A 252 -27.55 11.79 -37.50
CA LEU A 252 -27.78 12.08 -38.91
C LEU A 252 -28.89 11.20 -39.48
N SER A 253 -28.87 9.90 -39.19
CA SER A 253 -29.89 8.97 -39.68
C SER A 253 -31.29 9.32 -39.17
N ARG A 254 -31.41 9.70 -37.90
CA ARG A 254 -32.66 10.21 -37.31
C ARG A 254 -33.15 11.49 -37.99
N LYS A 255 -32.26 12.45 -38.25
CA LYS A 255 -32.61 13.69 -38.98
C LYS A 255 -33.11 13.43 -40.40
N LEU A 256 -32.63 12.36 -41.03
CA LEU A 256 -33.06 11.93 -42.36
C LEU A 256 -34.33 11.07 -42.34
N GLY A 257 -34.92 10.81 -41.16
CA GLY A 257 -36.15 10.03 -41.02
C GLY A 257 -35.98 8.53 -41.20
N LYS A 258 -34.77 7.98 -40.97
CA LYS A 258 -34.51 6.53 -41.05
C LYS A 258 -35.11 5.78 -39.87
N GLU A 259 -35.63 4.59 -40.14
CA GLU A 259 -36.14 3.66 -39.13
C GLU A 259 -34.99 2.90 -38.44
N ASP A 260 -35.22 2.39 -37.23
CA ASP A 260 -34.20 1.74 -36.38
C ASP A 260 -33.48 0.60 -37.10
N THR A 261 -34.19 -0.18 -37.92
CA THR A 261 -33.59 -1.27 -38.72
C THR A 261 -32.57 -0.78 -39.73
N GLU A 262 -32.77 0.41 -40.31
CA GLU A 262 -31.81 1.02 -41.23
C GLU A 262 -30.60 1.58 -40.48
N ILE A 263 -30.82 2.15 -39.28
CA ILE A 263 -29.74 2.68 -38.43
C ILE A 263 -28.84 1.52 -37.97
N LEU A 264 -29.42 0.38 -37.59
CA LEU A 264 -28.66 -0.81 -37.22
C LEU A 264 -27.79 -1.33 -38.38
N SER A 265 -28.30 -1.31 -39.61
CA SER A 265 -27.52 -1.71 -40.79
C SER A 265 -26.34 -0.76 -41.03
N LEU A 266 -26.57 0.56 -40.89
CA LEU A 266 -25.53 1.58 -41.04
C LEU A 266 -24.46 1.48 -39.96
N LEU A 267 -24.84 1.25 -38.70
CA LEU A 267 -23.89 1.04 -37.61
C LEU A 267 -23.02 -0.21 -37.86
N GLN A 268 -23.61 -1.32 -38.30
CA GLN A 268 -22.86 -2.54 -38.63
C GLN A 268 -21.88 -2.33 -39.79
N GLU A 269 -22.31 -1.64 -40.85
CA GLU A 269 -21.49 -1.39 -42.04
C GLU A 269 -20.33 -0.41 -41.75
N GLU A 270 -20.64 0.75 -41.16
CA GLU A 270 -19.67 1.82 -40.93
C GLU A 270 -18.70 1.52 -39.79
N LEU A 271 -19.16 0.84 -38.74
CA LEU A 271 -18.32 0.49 -37.58
C LEU A 271 -17.72 -0.91 -37.68
N GLN A 272 -18.11 -1.71 -38.68
CA GLN A 272 -17.69 -3.12 -38.85
C GLN A 272 -17.93 -3.97 -37.60
N ILE A 273 -19.10 -3.79 -36.99
CA ILE A 273 -19.53 -4.48 -35.76
C ILE A 273 -20.65 -5.47 -36.05
N ASP A 274 -20.87 -6.40 -35.13
CA ASP A 274 -22.00 -7.34 -35.21
C ASP A 274 -23.33 -6.69 -34.81
N GLU A 275 -24.43 -7.42 -35.05
CA GLU A 275 -25.78 -6.92 -34.79
C GLU A 275 -26.06 -6.70 -33.28
N GLU A 276 -25.47 -7.51 -32.38
CA GLU A 276 -25.66 -7.34 -30.94
C GLU A 276 -24.99 -6.04 -30.45
N GLN A 277 -23.77 -5.78 -30.91
CA GLN A 277 -23.03 -4.55 -30.62
C GLN A 277 -23.74 -3.31 -31.18
N ALA A 278 -24.26 -3.38 -32.40
CA ALA A 278 -25.02 -2.29 -33.00
C ALA A 278 -26.31 -1.97 -32.23
N LYS A 279 -27.02 -2.99 -31.72
CA LYS A 279 -28.21 -2.81 -30.87
C LYS A 279 -27.86 -2.12 -29.55
N LEU A 280 -26.80 -2.56 -28.86
CA LEU A 280 -26.34 -1.93 -27.62
C LEU A 280 -26.00 -0.45 -27.82
N ILE A 281 -25.33 -0.12 -28.94
CA ILE A 281 -25.03 1.27 -29.28
C ILE A 281 -26.32 2.05 -29.55
N LEU A 282 -27.26 1.51 -30.33
CA LEU A 282 -28.52 2.22 -30.61
C LEU A 282 -29.34 2.47 -29.34
N GLU A 283 -29.44 1.49 -28.43
CA GLU A 283 -30.12 1.62 -27.14
C GLU A 283 -29.47 2.69 -26.25
N LYS A 284 -28.14 2.82 -26.25
CA LYS A 284 -27.40 3.87 -25.52
C LYS A 284 -27.87 5.28 -25.85
N TYR A 285 -28.36 5.51 -27.08
CA TYR A 285 -28.79 6.83 -27.58
C TYR A 285 -30.31 6.96 -27.76
N GLN A 286 -31.12 6.06 -27.16
CA GLN A 286 -32.59 6.15 -27.15
C GLN A 286 -33.18 6.85 -25.90
N GLN A 287 -32.34 7.28 -24.94
CA GLN A 287 -32.73 8.16 -23.82
C GLN A 287 -32.53 9.64 -24.14
#